data_AF-A0A0D3CIM7-F1
#
_entry.id   AF-A0A0D3CIM7-F1
#
_cell.length_a   1.000
_cell.length_b   1.000
_cell.length_c   1.000
_cell.angle_alpha   90.00
_cell.angle_beta   90.00
_cell.angle_gamma   90.00
#
_symmetry.space_group_name_H-M   'P 1'
#
loop_
_entity.id
_entity.type
_entity.pdbx_description
1 polymer ?
#
loop_
_entity_poly.entity_id
_entity_poly.type
_entity_poly.pdbx_seq_one_letter_code
_entity_poly.pdbx_strand_id
1 'polypeptide(L)'
;MGRLDEAFIQAPEHRPIHHLTNSGEFIFSDEIPTIDLSSLQDPNSDKTSIATEVGKACERWGIFQVINHGLPLDLRRRVENTAAEFFNLTAEEKRRLKRDEVNPNNYGENTWHASHGLLEHMVR
;
A
#
# COMPACT_ATOMS: atom_id res chain seq x y z
N MET A 1 18.58 -6.96 -21.20
CA MET A 1 17.64 -6.22 -20.34
C MET A 1 16.39 -5.95 -21.17
N GLY A 2 15.21 -6.45 -20.78
CA GLY A 2 13.97 -6.20 -21.53
C GLY A 2 13.55 -4.73 -21.46
N ARG A 3 13.01 -4.18 -22.55
CA ARG A 3 12.44 -2.82 -22.56
C ARG A 3 11.15 -2.81 -21.74
N LEU A 4 10.99 -1.87 -20.82
CA LEU A 4 9.74 -1.68 -20.07
C LEU A 4 8.65 -1.22 -21.04
N ASP A 5 7.43 -1.77 -20.91
CA ASP A 5 6.28 -1.31 -21.67
C ASP A 5 5.96 0.14 -21.28
N GLU A 6 5.69 0.97 -22.31
CA GLU A 6 5.41 2.40 -22.18
C GLU A 6 4.22 2.68 -21.26
N ALA A 7 3.26 1.74 -21.15
CA ALA A 7 2.14 1.79 -20.21
C ALA A 7 2.57 1.90 -18.73
N PHE A 8 3.77 1.44 -18.38
CA PHE A 8 4.31 1.52 -17.01
C PHE A 8 5.22 2.74 -16.80
N ILE A 9 5.49 3.52 -17.83
CA ILE A 9 6.30 4.75 -17.73
C ILE A 9 5.40 5.90 -17.31
N GLN A 10 5.58 6.39 -16.08
CA GLN A 10 4.84 7.55 -15.59
C GLN A 10 5.21 8.82 -16.38
N ALA A 11 4.22 9.68 -16.63
CA ALA A 11 4.44 11.01 -17.21
C ALA A 11 5.41 11.82 -16.31
N PRO A 12 6.28 12.67 -16.88
CA PRO A 12 7.30 13.40 -16.11
C PRO A 12 6.78 14.10 -14.84
N GLU A 13 5.58 14.68 -14.91
CA GLU A 13 4.90 15.38 -13.83
C GLU A 13 4.44 14.49 -12.65
N HIS A 14 4.30 13.17 -12.86
CA HIS A 14 3.92 12.20 -11.81
C HIS A 14 5.11 11.43 -11.25
N ARG A 15 6.31 11.64 -11.80
CA ARG A 15 7.50 10.97 -11.29
C ARG A 15 7.87 11.56 -9.94
N PRO A 16 8.44 10.75 -9.02
CA PRO A 16 8.91 11.27 -7.74
C PRO A 16 9.83 12.48 -7.94
N ILE A 17 9.46 13.61 -7.35
CA ILE A 17 10.33 14.79 -7.30
C ILE A 17 11.39 14.48 -6.25
N HIS A 18 12.54 13.99 -6.67
CA HIS A 18 13.67 13.87 -5.77
C HIS A 18 14.12 15.28 -5.37
N HIS A 19 13.85 15.67 -4.12
CA HIS A 19 14.45 16.86 -3.53
C HIS A 19 15.95 16.57 -3.29
N LEU A 20 16.72 16.58 -4.37
CA LEU A 20 18.18 16.53 -4.32
C LEU A 20 18.66 17.90 -3.84
N THR A 21 19.32 17.94 -2.69
CA THR A 21 20.18 19.07 -2.37
C THR A 21 21.33 19.14 -3.40
N ASN A 22 22.01 20.28 -3.48
CA ASN A 22 23.24 20.41 -4.26
C ASN A 22 24.37 19.43 -3.79
N SER A 23 24.20 18.75 -2.65
CA SER A 23 25.11 17.71 -2.13
C SER A 23 24.72 16.29 -2.51
N GLY A 24 23.60 16.07 -3.21
CA GLY A 24 23.13 14.73 -3.57
C GLY A 24 22.51 13.93 -2.41
N GLU A 25 22.18 14.60 -1.30
CA GLU A 25 21.48 13.98 -0.18
C GLU A 25 19.96 14.05 -0.39
N PHE A 26 19.28 12.96 -0.05
CA PHE A 26 17.83 12.92 0.00
C PHE A 26 17.35 13.75 1.19
N ILE A 27 16.57 14.80 0.93
CA ILE A 27 15.81 15.45 2.00
C ILE A 27 14.71 14.49 2.43
N PHE A 28 14.96 13.73 3.49
CA PHE A 28 13.87 13.13 4.24
C PHE A 28 13.13 14.28 4.91
N SER A 29 11.97 14.63 4.36
CA SER A 29 10.89 15.30 5.10
C SER A 29 10.74 14.59 6.46
N ASP A 30 10.34 15.33 7.50
CA ASP A 30 10.29 14.90 8.91
C ASP A 30 9.99 13.37 9.10
N GLU A 31 10.53 12.71 10.12
CA GLU A 31 10.30 11.26 10.28
C GLU A 31 8.81 10.95 10.58
N ILE A 32 8.22 9.97 9.87
CA ILE A 32 6.83 9.56 10.09
C ILE A 32 6.69 9.07 11.55
N PRO A 33 5.74 9.61 12.35
CA PRO A 33 5.61 9.28 13.75
C PRO A 33 5.39 7.79 14.00
N THR A 34 6.01 7.26 15.06
CA THR A 34 5.75 5.90 15.55
C THR A 34 5.16 5.97 16.94
N ILE A 35 3.95 5.43 17.11
CA ILE A 35 3.17 5.49 18.37
C ILE A 35 3.20 4.12 19.06
N ASP A 36 3.58 4.10 20.34
CA ASP A 36 3.59 2.90 21.18
C ASP A 36 2.23 2.66 21.84
N LEU A 37 1.56 1.57 21.49
CA LEU A 37 0.24 1.21 22.01
C LEU A 37 0.28 0.27 23.22
N SER A 38 1.46 0.01 23.79
CA SER A 38 1.64 -0.89 24.94
C SER A 38 0.75 -0.53 26.13
N SER A 39 0.54 0.78 26.38
CA SER A 39 -0.32 1.25 27.47
C SER A 39 -1.77 0.78 27.32
N LEU A 40 -2.27 0.64 26.08
CA LEU A 40 -3.66 0.23 25.82
C LEU A 40 -3.95 -1.21 26.25
N GLN A 41 -2.92 -2.01 26.50
CA GLN A 41 -3.07 -3.38 27.00
C GLN A 41 -3.47 -3.44 28.47
N ASP A 42 -3.21 -2.38 29.25
CA ASP A 42 -3.71 -2.24 30.62
C ASP A 42 -5.08 -1.54 30.61
N PRO A 43 -6.16 -2.19 31.07
CA PRO A 43 -7.48 -1.58 31.19
C PRO A 43 -7.53 -0.33 32.06
N ASN A 44 -6.58 -0.19 33.00
CA ASN A 44 -6.52 0.92 33.95
C ASN A 44 -5.61 2.07 33.50
N SER A 45 -4.93 1.94 32.35
CA SER A 45 -4.08 3.00 31.82
C SER A 45 -4.88 4.23 31.43
N ASP A 46 -4.27 5.41 31.60
CA ASP A 46 -4.79 6.64 31.00
C ASP A 46 -4.54 6.63 29.49
N LYS A 47 -5.64 6.59 28.73
CA LYS A 47 -5.64 6.54 27.27
C LYS A 47 -5.56 7.93 26.63
N THR A 48 -5.66 9.00 27.42
CA THR A 48 -5.69 10.40 26.95
C THR A 48 -4.39 10.78 26.24
N SER A 49 -3.24 10.31 26.74
CA SER A 49 -1.93 10.58 26.13
C SER A 49 -1.83 9.99 24.72
N ILE A 50 -2.21 8.72 24.55
CA ILE A 50 -2.19 8.05 23.24
C ILE A 50 -3.19 8.71 22.28
N ALA A 51 -4.40 9.02 22.75
CA ALA A 51 -5.38 9.72 21.92
C ALA A 51 -4.86 11.08 21.43
N THR A 52 -4.15 11.82 22.30
CA THR A 52 -3.52 13.10 21.95
C THR A 52 -2.40 12.94 20.93
N GLU A 53 -1.56 11.91 21.08
CA GLU A 53 -0.48 11.61 20.15
C GLU A 53 -1.01 11.21 18.76
N VAL A 54 -2.02 10.34 18.72
CA VAL A 54 -2.73 9.96 17.50
C VAL A 54 -3.35 11.19 16.84
N GLY A 55 -4.01 12.06 17.61
CA GLY A 55 -4.59 13.31 17.10
C GLY A 55 -3.55 14.20 16.42
N LYS A 56 -2.41 14.44 17.09
CA LYS A 56 -1.31 15.24 16.53
C LYS A 56 -0.71 14.62 15.26
N ALA A 57 -0.56 13.29 15.23
CA ALA A 57 -0.07 12.59 14.06
C ALA A 57 -1.07 12.70 12.89
N CYS A 58 -2.37 12.53 13.13
CA CYS A 58 -3.40 12.74 12.12
C CYS A 58 -3.39 14.18 11.57
N GLU A 59 -3.27 15.19 12.44
CA GLU A 59 -3.26 16.60 12.04
C GLU A 59 -2.02 17.00 11.23
N ARG A 60 -0.83 16.54 11.65
CA ARG A 60 0.43 16.93 11.01
C ARG A 60 0.80 16.06 9.81
N TRP A 61 0.50 14.76 9.88
CA TRP A 61 0.99 13.76 8.94
C TRP A 61 -0.10 13.07 8.12
N GLY A 62 -1.27 12.86 8.71
CA GLY A 62 -2.31 11.99 8.14
C GLY A 62 -1.96 10.49 8.15
N ILE A 63 -0.74 10.12 8.57
CA ILE A 63 -0.25 8.75 8.71
C ILE A 63 0.72 8.64 9.89
N PHE A 64 0.76 7.47 10.52
CA PHE A 64 1.72 7.11 11.56
C PHE A 64 1.90 5.59 11.59
N GLN A 65 3.00 5.16 12.19
CA GLN A 65 3.28 3.76 12.49
C GLN A 65 2.82 3.44 13.91
N VAL A 66 2.46 2.19 14.18
CA VAL A 66 2.13 1.72 15.54
C VAL A 66 2.98 0.52 15.91
N ILE A 67 3.42 0.48 17.16
CA ILE A 67 4.12 -0.66 17.76
C ILE A 67 3.40 -1.12 19.02
N ASN A 68 3.68 -2.35 19.47
CA ASN A 68 3.05 -2.96 20.65
C ASN A 68 1.50 -2.95 20.62
N HIS A 69 0.92 -3.00 19.42
CA HIS A 69 -0.53 -2.98 19.16
C HIS A 69 -1.28 -4.26 19.58
N GLY A 70 -0.61 -5.21 20.25
CA GLY A 70 -1.23 -6.41 20.83
C GLY A 70 -1.58 -7.53 19.84
N LEU A 71 -1.32 -7.38 18.54
CA LEU A 71 -1.54 -8.48 17.60
C LEU A 71 -0.39 -9.49 17.69
N PRO A 72 -0.66 -10.80 17.78
CA PRO A 72 0.38 -11.82 17.80
C PRO A 72 1.25 -11.79 16.53
N LEU A 73 2.57 -11.87 16.69
CA LEU A 73 3.50 -11.90 15.55
C LEU A 73 3.24 -13.07 14.61
N ASP A 74 2.77 -14.21 15.13
CA ASP A 74 2.40 -15.38 14.33
C ASP A 74 1.20 -15.11 13.43
N LEU A 75 0.24 -14.29 13.87
CA LEU A 75 -0.88 -13.90 13.03
C LEU A 75 -0.41 -13.09 11.83
N ARG A 76 0.45 -12.09 12.07
CA ARG A 76 1.05 -11.28 11.00
C ARG A 76 1.80 -12.16 9.99
N ARG A 77 2.67 -13.05 10.47
CA ARG A 77 3.42 -13.99 9.61
C ARG A 77 2.52 -14.88 8.77
N ARG A 78 1.42 -15.39 9.33
CA ARG A 78 0.47 -16.20 8.56
C ARG A 78 -0.22 -15.39 7.46
N VAL A 79 -0.63 -14.15 7.75
CA VAL A 79 -1.24 -13.27 6.73
C VAL A 79 -0.25 -13.00 5.58
N GLU A 80 0.99 -12.66 5.91
CA GLU A 80 2.07 -12.44 4.93
C GLU A 80 2.32 -13.70 4.09
N ASN A 81 2.42 -14.86 4.72
CA ASN A 81 2.66 -16.13 4.04
C ASN A 81 1.50 -16.52 3.12
N THR A 82 0.26 -16.44 3.59
CA THR A 82 -0.93 -16.75 2.78
C THR A 82 -1.04 -15.83 1.56
N ALA A 83 -0.74 -14.54 1.73
CA ALA A 83 -0.68 -13.61 0.59
C ALA A 83 0.41 -14.03 -0.40
N ALA A 84 1.62 -14.32 0.08
CA ALA A 84 2.72 -14.77 -0.76
C ALA A 84 2.39 -16.07 -1.53
N GLU A 85 1.82 -17.06 -0.84
CA GLU A 85 1.36 -18.33 -1.44
C GLU A 85 0.36 -18.08 -2.57
N PHE A 86 -0.64 -17.24 -2.33
CA PHE A 86 -1.63 -16.88 -3.36
C PHE A 86 -0.99 -16.21 -4.58
N PHE A 87 -0.11 -15.23 -4.37
CA PHE A 87 0.51 -14.51 -5.49
C PHE A 87 1.55 -15.36 -6.25
N ASN A 88 2.07 -16.43 -5.64
CA ASN A 88 2.95 -17.42 -6.25
C ASN A 88 2.21 -18.47 -7.11
N LEU A 89 0.86 -18.53 -7.02
CA LEU A 89 0.06 -19.33 -7.94
C LEU A 89 0.20 -18.87 -9.39
N THR A 90 -0.14 -19.75 -10.34
CA THR A 90 -0.13 -19.40 -11.75
C THR A 90 -1.12 -18.27 -12.06
N ALA A 91 -0.89 -17.54 -13.16
CA ALA A 91 -1.81 -16.50 -13.58
C ALA A 91 -3.22 -17.08 -13.90
N GLU A 92 -3.30 -18.30 -14.41
CA GLU A 92 -4.58 -18.99 -14.65
C GLU A 92 -5.36 -19.21 -13.35
N GLU A 93 -4.70 -19.75 -12.32
CA GLU A 93 -5.32 -20.00 -11.02
C GLU A 93 -5.80 -18.71 -10.36
N LYS A 94 -4.99 -17.65 -10.39
CA LYS A 94 -5.39 -16.34 -9.86
C LYS A 94 -6.60 -15.74 -10.61
N ARG A 95 -6.67 -15.94 -11.93
CA ARG A 95 -7.81 -15.48 -12.77
C ARG A 95 -9.12 -16.23 -12.50
N ARG A 96 -9.10 -17.38 -11.84
CA ARG A 96 -10.34 -18.04 -11.37
C ARG A 96 -11.08 -17.19 -10.34
N LEU A 97 -10.35 -16.32 -9.64
CA LEU A 97 -10.90 -15.32 -8.72
C LEU A 97 -10.82 -13.92 -9.34
N LYS A 98 -11.01 -13.75 -10.65
CA LYS A 98 -10.97 -12.43 -11.27
C LYS A 98 -12.11 -11.54 -10.74
N ARG A 99 -11.81 -10.25 -10.52
CA ARG A 99 -12.85 -9.26 -10.18
C ARG A 99 -13.84 -9.05 -11.32
N ASP A 100 -15.11 -8.91 -10.97
CA ASP A 100 -16.21 -8.55 -11.87
C ASP A 100 -17.21 -7.63 -11.14
N GLU A 101 -18.33 -7.28 -11.78
CA GLU A 101 -19.36 -6.39 -11.20
C GLU A 101 -20.01 -6.99 -9.94
N VAL A 102 -20.06 -8.33 -9.85
CA VAL A 102 -20.65 -9.05 -8.72
C VAL A 102 -19.62 -9.21 -7.59
N ASN A 103 -18.34 -9.38 -7.93
CA ASN A 103 -17.22 -9.64 -7.04
C ASN A 103 -16.12 -8.57 -7.24
N PRO A 104 -16.34 -7.32 -6.83
CA PRO A 104 -15.40 -6.23 -7.10
C PRO A 104 -14.07 -6.34 -6.32
N ASN A 105 -14.06 -7.10 -5.21
CA ASN A 105 -12.90 -7.25 -4.30
C ASN A 105 -11.96 -8.40 -4.65
N ASN A 106 -12.25 -9.10 -5.74
CA ASN A 106 -11.49 -10.26 -6.21
C ASN A 106 -10.19 -9.83 -6.93
N TYR A 107 -9.41 -10.79 -7.42
CA TYR A 107 -8.12 -10.55 -8.07
C TYR A 107 -8.24 -9.58 -9.25
N GLY A 108 -7.57 -8.43 -9.11
CA GLY A 108 -7.37 -7.45 -10.17
C GLY A 108 -6.08 -7.72 -10.91
N GLU A 109 -6.18 -7.96 -12.21
CA GLU A 109 -5.05 -7.83 -13.13
C GLU A 109 -5.17 -6.45 -13.78
N ASN A 110 -4.09 -5.66 -13.81
CA ASN A 110 -4.07 -4.35 -14.44
C ASN A 110 -4.13 -4.50 -15.97
N THR A 111 -5.28 -4.88 -16.50
CA THR A 111 -5.54 -5.01 -17.93
C THR A 111 -6.18 -3.75 -18.52
N TRP A 112 -6.11 -2.61 -17.84
CA TRP A 112 -6.71 -1.35 -18.29
C TRP A 112 -6.30 -0.98 -19.72
N HIS A 113 -5.11 -1.38 -20.17
CA HIS A 113 -4.65 -1.17 -21.54
C HIS A 113 -5.19 -2.21 -22.55
N ALA A 114 -5.49 -3.44 -22.12
CA ALA A 114 -6.00 -4.50 -23.00
C ALA A 114 -7.47 -4.28 -23.40
N SER A 115 -8.26 -3.65 -22.53
CA SER A 115 -9.69 -3.36 -22.81
C SER A 115 -9.90 -2.07 -23.62
N HIS A 116 -9.02 -1.08 -23.53
CA HIS A 116 -9.12 0.13 -24.37
C HIS A 116 -8.60 -0.09 -25.80
N GLY A 117 -7.71 -1.06 -26.04
CA GLY A 117 -7.31 -1.44 -27.40
C GLY A 117 -8.39 -2.19 -28.21
N LEU A 118 -9.39 -2.78 -27.55
CA LEU A 118 -10.48 -3.50 -28.23
C LEU A 118 -11.69 -2.60 -28.57
N LEU A 119 -11.87 -1.49 -27.85
CA LEU A 119 -12.97 -0.56 -28.12
C LEU A 119 -12.71 0.35 -29.34
N GLU A 120 -11.44 0.65 -29.66
CA GLU A 120 -11.13 1.44 -30.86
C GLU A 120 -11.30 0.65 -32.19
N HIS A 121 -11.36 -0.69 -32.13
CA HIS A 121 -11.56 -1.53 -33.30
C HIS A 121 -13.03 -1.86 -33.61
N MET A 122 -13.98 -1.52 -32.73
CA MET A 122 -15.42 -1.75 -32.96
C MET A 122 -16.20 -0.48 -33.34
N VAL A 123 -15.52 0.66 -33.51
CA VAL A 123 -16.11 1.91 -34.05
C VAL A 123 -15.40 2.32 -35.34
N ARG A 124 -15.43 1.42 -36.34
CA ARG A 124 -15.29 1.77 -37.75
C ARG A 124 -16.32 1.03 -38.58
#